data_AF-A0A538PUF8-F1
#
_entry.id   AF-A0A538PUF8-F1
#
_cell.length_a   1.000
_cell.length_b   1.000
_cell.length_c   1.000
_cell.angle_alpha   90.00
_cell.angle_beta   90.00
_cell.angle_gamma   90.00
#
_symmetry.space_group_name_H-M   'P 1'
#
loop_
_entity.id
_entity.type
_entity.pdbx_description
1 polymer ?
#
loop_
_entity_poly.entity_id
_entity_poly.type
_entity_poly.pdbx_seq_one_letter_code
_entity_poly.pdbx_strand_id
1 'polypeptide(L)'
;MATATSTKWVYPFEEGSMEMRDLLGGKGANVAEMTRILGAERVPAGFTITTEACVAYMNAGRQEPEGLDEQIDGALSRLEDHVGKRLGDSDDPLLVSVRSGARESMPGMMDTVLNLGLNDESVEGLARVTGNDWFAWDSYRRFVQMFGNVVRGVEGETLEEAIAEQKRTAGVELDTELSVDDLKGLVGRFKQIYTDKTGEKFPQEPRDQLAQSIRAVFDSWMGERAVQYRRINRLPDDWGTAVNVQQMVFGNKGDDSGTGVVFSRDERTGEPNPSGDFLVNAQGEDVVSGVRTPRDIAELKDVMPEAFDELMEILRTLEGHYKDMQDCEFTV
;
A
#
# COMPACT_ATOMS: atom_id res chain seq x y z
N MET A 1 -43.60 -0.45 -0.98
CA MET A 1 -42.35 0.33 -0.96
C MET A 1 -41.30 -0.56 -1.58
N ALA A 2 -40.82 -0.24 -2.78
CA ALA A 2 -39.67 -0.93 -3.34
C ALA A 2 -38.51 -0.67 -2.39
N THR A 3 -37.96 -1.72 -1.79
CA THR A 3 -36.67 -1.64 -1.09
C THR A 3 -35.67 -1.11 -2.09
N ALA A 4 -35.27 0.16 -1.96
CA ALA A 4 -34.14 0.68 -2.69
C ALA A 4 -32.96 -0.23 -2.33
N THR A 5 -32.48 -1.01 -3.29
CA THR A 5 -31.24 -1.76 -3.13
C THR A 5 -30.15 -0.73 -2.87
N SER A 6 -29.58 -0.73 -1.66
CA SER A 6 -28.45 0.12 -1.29
C SER A 6 -27.33 -0.07 -2.32
N THR A 7 -26.77 1.02 -2.84
CA THR A 7 -25.66 0.94 -3.78
C THR A 7 -24.48 0.22 -3.13
N LYS A 8 -23.88 -0.72 -3.86
CA LYS A 8 -22.73 -1.48 -3.39
C LYS A 8 -21.45 -0.71 -3.71
N TRP A 9 -20.78 -0.22 -2.68
CA TRP A 9 -19.59 0.63 -2.75
C TRP A 9 -18.28 -0.12 -2.54
N VAL A 10 -18.32 -1.29 -1.89
CA VAL A 10 -17.13 -2.06 -1.51
C VAL A 10 -17.21 -3.48 -2.07
N TYR A 11 -16.11 -3.93 -2.66
CA TYR A 11 -15.97 -5.25 -3.27
C TYR A 11 -14.74 -5.96 -2.69
N PRO A 12 -14.92 -7.11 -2.01
CA PRO A 12 -13.82 -8.03 -1.75
C PRO A 12 -13.15 -8.44 -3.07
N PHE A 13 -11.84 -8.72 -3.05
CA PHE A 13 -11.12 -9.08 -4.28
C PHE A 13 -11.70 -10.31 -4.98
N GLU A 14 -12.28 -11.25 -4.22
CA GLU A 14 -12.89 -12.47 -4.76
C GLU A 14 -14.18 -12.19 -5.57
N GLU A 15 -14.81 -11.04 -5.33
CA GLU A 15 -16.05 -10.62 -6.00
C GLU A 15 -15.78 -9.71 -7.22
N GLY A 16 -14.52 -9.32 -7.46
CA GLY A 16 -14.11 -8.50 -8.60
C GLY A 16 -13.66 -9.32 -9.82
N SER A 17 -13.28 -8.64 -10.90
CA SER A 17 -12.58 -9.23 -12.06
C SER A 17 -11.97 -8.11 -12.92
N MET A 18 -11.13 -8.48 -13.88
CA MET A 18 -10.56 -7.51 -14.83
C MET A 18 -11.61 -6.76 -15.66
N GLU A 19 -12.80 -7.35 -15.87
CA GLU A 19 -13.92 -6.72 -16.59
C GLU A 19 -14.52 -5.53 -15.83
N MET A 20 -14.29 -5.45 -14.51
CA MET A 20 -14.82 -4.41 -13.64
C MET A 20 -13.86 -3.21 -13.50
N ARG A 21 -12.92 -3.04 -14.44
CA ARG A 21 -11.90 -1.97 -14.45
C ARG A 21 -12.48 -0.57 -14.28
N ASP A 22 -13.64 -0.29 -14.86
CA ASP A 22 -14.31 1.02 -14.71
C ASP A 22 -14.76 1.29 -13.26
N LEU A 23 -15.15 0.23 -12.53
CA LEU A 23 -15.69 0.32 -11.18
C LEU A 23 -14.61 0.19 -10.10
N LEU A 24 -13.65 -0.71 -10.29
CA LEU A 24 -12.60 -1.06 -9.31
C LEU A 24 -11.26 -0.36 -9.59
N GLY A 25 -11.17 0.37 -10.71
CA GLY A 25 -9.91 0.88 -11.23
C GLY A 25 -9.02 -0.23 -11.79
N GLY A 26 -7.92 0.16 -12.44
CA GLY A 26 -6.97 -0.80 -13.02
C GLY A 26 -6.34 -1.71 -11.97
N LYS A 27 -5.88 -1.13 -10.84
CA LYS A 27 -5.25 -1.90 -9.76
C LYS A 27 -6.23 -2.87 -9.08
N GLY A 28 -7.41 -2.40 -8.69
CA GLY A 28 -8.40 -3.24 -8.02
C GLY A 28 -8.91 -4.36 -8.91
N ALA A 29 -9.15 -4.08 -10.18
CA ALA A 29 -9.57 -5.08 -11.16
C ALA A 29 -8.47 -6.13 -11.41
N ASN A 30 -7.20 -5.73 -11.49
CA ASN A 30 -6.09 -6.67 -11.65
C ASN A 30 -5.86 -7.51 -10.40
N VAL A 31 -5.92 -6.95 -9.19
CA VAL A 31 -5.78 -7.73 -7.95
C VAL A 31 -6.92 -8.73 -7.79
N ALA A 32 -8.15 -8.33 -8.14
CA ALA A 32 -9.29 -9.24 -8.17
C ALA A 32 -9.09 -10.38 -9.19
N GLU A 33 -8.63 -10.07 -10.41
CA GLU A 33 -8.37 -11.09 -11.42
C GLU A 33 -7.23 -12.03 -11.00
N MET A 34 -6.13 -11.49 -10.46
CA MET A 34 -5.03 -12.28 -9.91
C MET A 34 -5.54 -13.23 -8.81
N THR A 35 -6.41 -12.75 -7.92
CA THR A 35 -7.00 -13.57 -6.85
C THR A 35 -7.81 -14.73 -7.44
N ARG A 36 -8.52 -14.52 -8.55
CA ARG A 36 -9.31 -15.56 -9.24
C ARG A 36 -8.46 -16.61 -9.94
N ILE A 37 -7.35 -16.20 -10.57
CA ILE A 37 -6.52 -17.09 -11.40
C ILE A 37 -5.38 -17.76 -10.63
N LEU A 38 -4.80 -17.06 -9.64
CA LEU A 38 -3.70 -17.55 -8.81
C LEU A 38 -4.20 -18.17 -7.49
N GLY A 39 -5.38 -17.75 -7.02
CA GLY A 39 -5.94 -18.14 -5.73
C GLY A 39 -5.58 -17.17 -4.59
N ALA A 40 -6.34 -17.24 -3.50
CA ALA A 40 -6.19 -16.37 -2.32
C ALA A 40 -4.86 -16.58 -1.58
N GLU A 41 -4.20 -17.73 -1.76
CA GLU A 41 -2.91 -18.05 -1.13
C GLU A 41 -1.76 -17.18 -1.68
N ARG A 42 -1.89 -16.68 -2.92
CA ARG A 42 -0.83 -15.96 -3.66
C ARG A 42 -1.05 -14.45 -3.72
N VAL A 43 -2.24 -13.97 -3.34
CA VAL A 43 -2.60 -12.55 -3.38
C VAL A 43 -3.09 -12.15 -1.99
N PRO A 44 -2.41 -11.21 -1.29
CA PRO A 44 -2.85 -10.78 0.03
C PRO A 44 -4.29 -10.29 0.01
N ALA A 45 -5.08 -10.76 0.97
CA ALA A 45 -6.51 -10.51 1.04
C ALA A 45 -6.82 -9.01 1.21
N GLY A 46 -7.99 -8.58 0.74
CA GLY A 46 -8.38 -7.18 0.78
C GLY A 46 -9.68 -6.89 0.04
N PHE A 47 -9.94 -5.60 -0.12
CA PHE A 47 -11.13 -5.10 -0.80
C PHE A 47 -10.87 -3.78 -1.50
N THR A 48 -11.71 -3.50 -2.50
CA THR A 48 -11.69 -2.27 -3.27
C THR A 48 -12.95 -1.45 -2.99
N ILE A 49 -12.77 -0.18 -2.65
CA ILE A 49 -13.82 0.84 -2.62
C ILE A 49 -13.90 1.45 -4.02
N THR A 50 -15.10 1.42 -4.60
CA THR A 50 -15.32 1.73 -6.02
C THR A 50 -15.03 3.18 -6.40
N THR A 51 -14.76 3.38 -7.69
CA THR A 51 -14.68 4.72 -8.32
C THR A 51 -15.98 5.50 -8.16
N GLU A 52 -17.13 4.84 -8.22
CA GLU A 52 -18.44 5.46 -8.02
C GLU A 52 -18.59 6.04 -6.61
N ALA A 53 -18.03 5.40 -5.58
CA ALA A 53 -18.01 5.94 -4.22
C ALA A 53 -17.20 7.25 -4.15
N CYS A 54 -16.06 7.32 -4.84
CA CYS A 54 -15.28 8.55 -4.98
C CYS A 54 -16.07 9.66 -5.67
N VAL A 55 -16.76 9.34 -6.77
CA VAL A 55 -17.59 10.31 -7.50
C VAL A 55 -18.75 10.81 -6.65
N ALA A 56 -19.43 9.91 -5.93
CA ALA A 56 -20.49 10.27 -5.00
C ALA A 56 -19.99 11.19 -3.88
N TYR A 57 -18.83 10.87 -3.29
CA TYR A 57 -18.17 11.69 -2.28
C TYR A 57 -17.86 13.11 -2.78
N MET A 58 -17.33 13.24 -4.00
CA MET A 58 -17.04 14.55 -4.60
C MET A 58 -18.31 15.35 -4.88
N ASN A 59 -19.35 14.72 -5.43
CA ASN A 59 -20.62 15.37 -5.77
C ASN A 59 -21.40 15.81 -4.51
N ALA A 60 -21.22 15.11 -3.39
CA ALA A 60 -21.82 15.43 -2.10
C ALA A 60 -21.03 16.49 -1.31
N GLY A 61 -20.03 17.15 -1.91
CA GLY A 61 -19.23 18.16 -1.24
C GLY A 61 -18.29 17.57 -0.19
N ARG A 62 -17.64 16.44 -0.51
CA ARG A 62 -16.72 15.69 0.37
C ARG A 62 -17.40 15.06 1.58
N GLN A 63 -18.62 14.58 1.37
CA GLN A 63 -19.35 13.79 2.36
C GLN A 63 -19.46 12.37 1.85
N GLU A 64 -19.15 11.39 2.70
CA GLU A 64 -19.24 9.98 2.32
C GLU A 64 -20.69 9.62 1.93
N PRO A 65 -20.90 8.86 0.84
CA PRO A 65 -22.23 8.43 0.45
C PRO A 65 -22.83 7.50 1.52
N GLU A 66 -24.17 7.55 1.64
CA GLU A 66 -24.92 6.71 2.56
C GLU A 66 -24.57 5.22 2.38
N GLY A 67 -24.33 4.55 3.51
CA GLY A 67 -23.97 3.12 3.56
C GLY A 67 -22.54 2.77 3.17
N LEU A 68 -21.66 3.72 2.86
CA LEU A 68 -20.25 3.43 2.59
C LEU A 68 -19.51 2.97 3.85
N ASP A 69 -19.66 3.69 4.96
CA ASP A 69 -18.94 3.40 6.21
C ASP A 69 -19.27 2.00 6.74
N GLU A 70 -20.55 1.63 6.73
CA GLU A 70 -21.04 0.30 7.12
C GLU A 70 -20.52 -0.82 6.20
N GLN A 71 -20.35 -0.54 4.90
CA GLN A 71 -19.76 -1.50 3.96
C GLN A 71 -18.24 -1.65 4.16
N ILE A 72 -17.53 -0.58 4.51
CA ILE A 72 -16.12 -0.63 4.87
C ILE A 72 -15.95 -1.47 6.14
N ASP A 73 -16.77 -1.23 7.17
CA ASP A 73 -16.73 -2.02 8.42
C ASP A 73 -17.02 -3.50 8.16
N GLY A 74 -18.03 -3.79 7.34
CA GLY A 74 -18.36 -5.15 6.94
C GLY A 74 -17.23 -5.84 6.16
N ALA A 75 -16.55 -5.12 5.27
CA ALA A 75 -15.41 -5.65 4.51
C ALA A 75 -14.17 -5.85 5.39
N LEU A 76 -13.89 -4.91 6.31
CA LEU A 76 -12.80 -5.02 7.27
C LEU A 76 -13.01 -6.22 8.20
N SER A 77 -14.21 -6.39 8.77
CA SER A 77 -14.51 -7.55 9.62
C SER A 77 -14.33 -8.88 8.88
N ARG A 78 -14.71 -8.96 7.60
CA ARG A 78 -14.48 -10.17 6.78
C ARG A 78 -12.99 -10.41 6.54
N LEU A 79 -12.22 -9.36 6.27
CA LEU A 79 -10.77 -9.46 6.12
C LEU A 79 -10.12 -9.97 7.41
N GLU A 80 -10.50 -9.40 8.55
CA GLU A 80 -10.00 -9.82 9.86
C GLU A 80 -10.35 -11.29 10.16
N ASP A 81 -11.57 -11.72 9.87
CA ASP A 81 -12.01 -13.11 10.06
C ASP A 81 -11.30 -14.09 9.12
N HIS A 82 -11.01 -13.66 7.88
CA HIS A 82 -10.25 -14.46 6.91
C HIS A 82 -8.80 -14.64 7.34
N VAL A 83 -8.16 -13.58 7.82
CA VAL A 83 -6.75 -13.59 8.23
C VAL A 83 -6.56 -14.13 9.65
N GLY A 84 -7.59 -14.08 10.49
CA GLY A 84 -7.53 -14.47 11.90
C GLY A 84 -6.83 -13.43 12.79
N LYS A 85 -6.79 -12.16 12.37
CA LYS A 85 -6.14 -11.04 13.08
C LYS A 85 -7.06 -9.83 13.12
N ARG A 86 -6.85 -8.91 14.06
CA ARG A 86 -7.62 -7.64 14.15
C ARG A 86 -6.74 -6.44 13.77
N LEU A 87 -7.35 -5.45 13.12
CA LEU A 87 -6.66 -4.26 12.64
C LEU A 87 -6.02 -3.50 13.81
N GLY A 88 -4.69 -3.43 13.83
CA GLY A 88 -3.93 -2.77 14.89
C GLY A 88 -4.07 -3.43 16.27
N ASP A 89 -4.29 -4.75 16.32
CA ASP A 89 -4.24 -5.52 17.57
C ASP A 89 -2.90 -5.35 18.31
N SER A 90 -2.93 -5.32 19.65
CA SER A 90 -1.74 -5.06 20.47
C SER A 90 -0.83 -6.28 20.64
N ASP A 91 -1.30 -7.48 20.30
CA ASP A 91 -0.54 -8.73 20.36
C ASP A 91 -0.08 -9.20 18.98
N ASP A 92 -0.98 -9.37 18.02
CA ASP A 92 -0.66 -9.77 16.64
C ASP A 92 -1.46 -8.93 15.62
N PRO A 93 -0.96 -7.73 15.25
CA PRO A 93 -1.73 -6.79 14.45
C PRO A 93 -1.94 -7.28 13.01
N LEU A 94 -3.18 -7.17 12.54
CA LEU A 94 -3.44 -6.98 11.11
C LEU A 94 -3.00 -5.56 10.75
N LEU A 95 -2.16 -5.44 9.73
CA LEU A 95 -1.78 -4.19 9.11
C LEU A 95 -2.24 -4.20 7.66
N VAL A 96 -2.62 -3.04 7.13
CA VAL A 96 -3.09 -2.90 5.75
C VAL A 96 -2.34 -1.80 5.02
N SER A 97 -2.29 -1.91 3.69
CA SER A 97 -1.97 -0.81 2.80
C SER A 97 -3.24 -0.20 2.22
N VAL A 98 -3.22 1.09 1.98
CA VAL A 98 -4.27 1.84 1.28
C VAL A 98 -3.66 2.41 0.02
N ARG A 99 -4.08 1.90 -1.14
CA ARG A 99 -3.53 2.22 -2.46
C ARG A 99 -4.61 2.77 -3.37
N SER A 100 -4.37 3.95 -3.91
CA SER A 100 -5.24 4.54 -4.94
C SER A 100 -5.12 3.80 -6.28
N GLY A 101 -6.22 3.72 -7.02
CA GLY A 101 -6.30 3.02 -8.30
C GLY A 101 -7.38 3.60 -9.21
N ALA A 102 -6.98 4.50 -10.11
CA ALA A 102 -7.86 5.00 -11.17
C ALA A 102 -8.06 3.95 -12.29
N ARG A 103 -9.03 4.19 -13.18
CA ARG A 103 -9.29 3.35 -14.36
C ARG A 103 -8.10 3.25 -15.28
N GLU A 104 -7.43 4.38 -15.50
CA GLU A 104 -6.17 4.46 -16.24
C GLU A 104 -5.01 4.67 -15.27
N SER A 105 -3.85 4.13 -15.62
CA SER A 105 -2.66 4.29 -14.80
C SER A 105 -2.25 5.76 -14.77
N MET A 106 -2.00 6.28 -13.58
CA MET A 106 -1.49 7.64 -13.35
C MET A 106 -0.19 7.56 -12.52
N PRO A 107 0.96 7.20 -13.13
CA PRO A 107 2.20 6.97 -12.41
C PRO A 107 2.69 8.22 -11.67
N GLY A 108 3.07 8.05 -10.39
CA GLY A 108 3.58 9.15 -9.55
C GLY A 108 2.54 10.18 -9.11
N MET A 109 1.26 9.95 -9.40
CA MET A 109 0.18 10.91 -9.12
C MET A 109 -0.67 10.55 -7.91
N MET A 110 -0.49 9.35 -7.37
CA MET A 110 -1.47 8.64 -6.59
C MET A 110 -0.80 8.05 -5.35
N ASP A 111 -1.21 8.54 -4.18
CA ASP A 111 -0.54 8.23 -2.94
C ASP A 111 -0.86 6.81 -2.45
N THR A 112 0.09 6.26 -1.68
CA THR A 112 0.00 4.96 -1.01
C THR A 112 0.37 5.13 0.45
N VAL A 113 -0.42 4.53 1.34
CA VAL A 113 -0.11 4.45 2.77
C VAL A 113 0.14 2.99 3.10
N LEU A 114 1.33 2.65 3.58
CA LEU A 114 1.67 1.29 4.05
C LEU A 114 1.62 1.22 5.58
N ASN A 115 1.57 0.00 6.12
CA ASN A 115 1.62 -0.27 7.56
C ASN A 115 0.50 0.40 8.38
N LEU A 116 -0.65 0.68 7.75
CA LEU A 116 -1.81 1.24 8.43
C LEU A 116 -2.34 0.25 9.46
N GLY A 117 -2.62 0.76 10.66
CA GLY A 117 -2.97 -0.02 11.83
C GLY A 117 -1.91 0.05 12.92
N LEU A 118 -0.70 0.52 12.61
CA LEU A 118 0.33 0.75 13.62
C LEU A 118 -0.02 1.92 14.54
N ASN A 119 0.14 1.67 15.83
CA ASN A 119 -0.03 2.59 16.94
C ASN A 119 0.97 2.23 18.06
N ASP A 120 0.94 2.96 19.17
CA ASP A 120 1.88 2.73 20.28
C ASP A 120 1.77 1.33 20.91
N GLU A 121 0.64 0.62 20.75
CA GLU A 121 0.44 -0.73 21.30
C GLU A 121 0.75 -1.83 20.27
N SER A 122 0.23 -1.71 19.05
CA SER A 122 0.42 -2.68 17.97
C SER A 122 1.85 -2.75 17.45
N VAL A 123 2.65 -1.68 17.56
CA VAL A 123 4.09 -1.76 17.23
C VAL A 123 4.82 -2.74 18.16
N GLU A 124 4.43 -2.79 19.44
CA GLU A 124 5.00 -3.74 20.39
C GLU A 124 4.53 -5.16 20.10
N GLY A 125 3.28 -5.34 19.66
CA GLY A 125 2.76 -6.62 19.17
C GLY A 125 3.54 -7.12 17.94
N LEU A 126 3.72 -6.24 16.95
CA LEU A 126 4.49 -6.53 15.75
C LEU A 126 5.93 -6.93 16.08
N ALA A 127 6.58 -6.21 17.01
CA ALA A 127 7.93 -6.54 17.48
C ALA A 127 7.99 -7.95 18.08
N ARG A 128 7.02 -8.31 18.93
CA ARG A 128 6.94 -9.65 19.55
C ARG A 128 6.74 -10.76 18.52
N VAL A 129 5.78 -10.59 17.60
CA VAL A 129 5.42 -11.63 16.62
C VAL A 129 6.51 -11.85 15.59
N THR A 130 7.25 -10.79 15.24
CA THR A 130 8.37 -10.89 14.30
C THR A 130 9.70 -11.24 14.95
N GLY A 131 9.84 -11.04 16.27
CA GLY A 131 11.11 -11.16 16.96
C GLY A 131 12.14 -10.12 16.50
N ASN A 132 11.68 -9.01 15.95
CA ASN A 132 12.50 -7.98 15.31
C ASN A 132 12.01 -6.57 15.66
N ASP A 133 12.45 -6.08 16.81
CA ASP A 133 12.12 -4.74 17.32
C ASP A 133 12.50 -3.63 16.32
N TRP A 134 13.65 -3.77 15.67
CA TRP A 134 14.13 -2.79 14.71
C TRP A 134 13.15 -2.65 13.54
N PHE A 135 12.72 -3.77 12.96
CA PHE A 135 11.74 -3.81 11.87
C PHE A 135 10.40 -3.18 12.29
N ALA A 136 9.90 -3.51 13.47
CA ALA A 136 8.60 -3.00 13.92
C ALA A 136 8.64 -1.47 14.11
N TRP A 137 9.70 -0.95 14.75
CA TRP A 137 9.86 0.48 14.98
C TRP A 137 10.21 1.26 13.72
N ASP A 138 10.95 0.68 12.77
CA ASP A 138 11.16 1.28 11.45
C ASP A 138 9.85 1.35 10.66
N SER A 139 9.07 0.27 10.67
CA SER A 139 7.75 0.24 10.04
C SER A 139 6.81 1.28 10.63
N TYR A 140 6.86 1.50 11.95
CA TYR A 140 6.06 2.53 12.60
C TYR A 140 6.54 3.94 12.28
N ARG A 141 7.86 4.18 12.28
CA ARG A 141 8.46 5.43 11.82
C ARG A 141 8.00 5.78 10.41
N ARG A 142 8.12 4.83 9.46
CA ARG A 142 7.68 4.99 8.07
C ARG A 142 6.18 5.27 7.99
N PHE A 143 5.36 4.55 8.76
CA PHE A 143 3.92 4.79 8.79
C PHE A 143 3.59 6.22 9.22
N VAL A 144 4.15 6.71 10.33
CA VAL A 144 3.88 8.06 10.82
C VAL A 144 4.33 9.11 9.81
N GLN A 145 5.49 8.90 9.17
CA GLN A 145 6.00 9.76 8.10
C GLN A 145 5.04 9.81 6.90
N MET A 146 4.71 8.64 6.33
CA MET A 146 3.82 8.53 5.16
C MET A 146 2.43 9.06 5.48
N PHE A 147 1.83 8.67 6.60
CA PHE A 147 0.51 9.14 7.00
C PHE A 147 0.49 10.66 7.19
N GLY A 148 1.48 11.22 7.88
CA GLY A 148 1.59 12.67 8.05
C GLY A 148 1.68 13.41 6.71
N ASN A 149 2.51 12.93 5.80
CA ASN A 149 2.71 13.56 4.49
C ASN A 149 1.50 13.38 3.55
N VAL A 150 1.09 12.15 3.32
CA VAL A 150 0.05 11.79 2.36
C VAL A 150 -1.34 12.20 2.84
N VAL A 151 -1.69 11.87 4.09
CA VAL A 151 -3.06 12.01 4.58
C VAL A 151 -3.34 13.43 5.07
N ARG A 152 -2.31 14.11 5.60
CA ARG A 152 -2.47 15.44 6.23
C ARG A 152 -1.61 16.54 5.62
N GLY A 153 -0.82 16.25 4.58
CA GLY A 153 -0.06 17.27 3.87
C GLY A 153 1.12 17.85 4.67
N VAL A 154 1.61 17.15 5.71
CA VAL A 154 2.85 17.54 6.40
C VAL A 154 4.00 17.50 5.40
N GLU A 155 4.81 18.55 5.33
CA GLU A 155 5.85 18.66 4.31
C GLU A 155 6.92 17.57 4.50
N GLY A 156 7.16 16.77 3.45
CA GLY A 156 8.12 15.67 3.49
C GLY A 156 9.54 16.13 3.85
N GLU A 157 9.94 17.33 3.38
CA GLU A 157 11.23 17.94 3.72
C GLU A 157 11.44 18.10 5.23
N THR A 158 10.40 18.49 5.98
CA THR A 158 10.47 18.61 7.45
C THR A 158 10.69 17.26 8.13
N LEU A 159 10.13 16.19 7.57
CA LEU A 159 10.30 14.83 8.10
C LEU A 159 11.70 14.29 7.76
N GLU A 160 12.20 14.53 6.54
CA GLU A 160 13.56 14.17 6.11
C GLU A 160 14.64 14.91 6.92
N GLU A 161 14.46 16.20 7.19
CA GLU A 161 15.36 16.97 8.07
C GLU A 161 15.44 16.38 9.48
N ALA A 162 14.32 15.87 10.00
CA ALA A 162 14.28 15.21 11.30
C ALA A 162 15.04 13.88 11.31
N ILE A 163 14.98 13.09 10.23
CA ILE A 163 15.79 11.88 10.05
C ILE A 163 17.27 12.25 9.97
N ALA A 164 17.63 13.23 9.13
CA ALA A 164 19.01 13.68 8.95
C ALA A 164 19.65 14.20 10.26
N GLU A 165 18.88 14.89 11.11
CA GLU A 165 19.34 15.31 12.44
C GLU A 165 19.54 14.11 13.38
N GLN A 166 18.64 13.12 13.36
CA GLN A 166 18.81 11.93 14.19
C GLN A 166 20.05 11.14 13.78
N LYS A 167 20.29 10.97 12.47
CA LYS A 167 21.50 10.30 11.95
C LYS A 167 22.77 11.02 12.37
N ARG A 168 22.81 12.35 12.28
CA ARG A 168 23.93 13.15 12.77
C ARG A 168 24.17 12.99 14.27
N THR A 169 23.09 12.88 15.05
CA THR A 169 23.17 12.66 16.50
C THR A 169 23.69 11.26 16.84
N ALA A 170 23.26 10.24 16.10
CA ALA A 170 23.70 8.86 16.26
C ALA A 170 25.10 8.60 15.66
N GLY A 171 25.60 9.48 14.79
CA GLY A 171 26.90 9.33 14.12
C GLY A 171 26.89 8.27 13.02
N VAL A 172 25.75 8.10 12.35
CA VAL A 172 25.54 7.12 11.27
C VAL A 172 25.18 7.82 9.96
N GLU A 173 25.37 7.14 8.83
CA GLU A 173 25.10 7.70 7.50
C GLU A 173 23.79 7.15 6.92
N LEU A 174 23.52 5.87 7.17
CA LEU A 174 22.37 5.14 6.64
C LEU A 174 21.26 5.01 7.68
N ASP A 175 20.01 5.04 7.22
CA ASP A 175 18.83 4.87 8.09
C ASP A 175 18.81 3.48 8.74
N THR A 176 19.35 2.47 8.05
CA THR A 176 19.48 1.09 8.54
C THR A 176 20.45 0.94 9.71
N GLU A 177 21.28 1.95 9.99
CA GLU A 177 22.24 1.95 11.08
C GLU A 177 21.66 2.57 12.36
N LEU A 178 20.47 3.19 12.30
CA LEU A 178 19.78 3.74 13.46
C LEU A 178 19.40 2.62 14.44
N SER A 179 19.58 2.85 15.73
CA SER A 179 19.17 1.88 16.75
C SER A 179 17.64 1.91 16.97
N VAL A 180 17.12 0.89 17.67
CA VAL A 180 15.69 0.86 18.06
C VAL A 180 15.30 2.11 18.87
N ASP A 181 16.19 2.58 19.75
CA ASP A 181 15.94 3.78 20.56
C ASP A 181 15.90 5.05 19.71
N ASP A 182 16.74 5.13 18.67
CA ASP A 182 16.70 6.23 17.70
C ASP A 182 15.38 6.23 16.91
N LEU A 183 14.92 5.05 16.47
CA LEU A 183 13.65 4.90 15.75
C LEU A 183 12.45 5.29 16.64
N LYS A 184 12.44 4.86 17.91
CA LYS A 184 11.45 5.30 18.92
C LYS A 184 11.46 6.82 19.08
N GLY A 185 12.65 7.42 19.17
CA GLY A 185 12.83 8.87 19.22
C GLY A 185 12.25 9.59 18.00
N LEU A 186 12.51 9.05 16.79
CA LEU A 186 11.98 9.58 15.53
C LEU A 186 10.46 9.50 15.46
N VAL A 187 9.85 8.38 15.85
CA VAL A 187 8.38 8.25 15.93
C VAL A 187 7.80 9.35 16.82
N GLY A 188 8.36 9.57 18.01
CA GLY A 188 7.94 10.64 18.91
C GLY A 188 8.05 12.03 18.27
N ARG A 189 9.17 12.30 17.60
CA ARG A 189 9.40 13.57 16.88
C ARG A 189 8.43 13.77 15.72
N PHE A 190 8.13 12.73 14.95
CA PHE A 190 7.18 12.81 13.84
C PHE A 190 5.75 13.06 14.32
N LYS A 191 5.32 12.41 15.42
CA LYS A 191 4.02 12.71 16.04
C LYS A 191 3.92 14.15 16.54
N GLN A 192 5.03 14.71 17.05
CA GLN A 192 5.09 16.11 17.43
C GLN A 192 4.98 17.04 16.22
N ILE A 193 5.75 16.79 15.16
CA ILE A 193 5.66 17.55 13.89
C ILE A 193 4.24 17.50 13.33
N TYR A 194 3.63 16.32 13.30
CA TYR A 194 2.23 16.13 12.90
C TYR A 194 1.30 17.02 13.72
N THR A 195 1.46 17.04 15.05
CA THR A 195 0.63 17.84 15.95
C THR A 195 0.83 19.34 15.74
N ASP A 196 2.07 19.78 15.57
CA ASP A 196 2.41 21.18 15.36
C ASP A 196 1.86 21.72 14.02
N LYS A 197 1.86 20.87 12.98
CA LYS A 197 1.41 21.22 11.63
C LYS A 197 -0.09 21.12 11.44
N THR A 198 -0.74 20.12 12.04
CA THR A 198 -2.16 19.84 11.83
C THR A 198 -3.06 20.40 12.94
N GLY A 199 -2.50 20.66 14.13
CA GLY A 199 -3.25 20.99 15.34
C GLY A 199 -3.93 19.80 16.01
N GLU A 200 -3.72 18.58 15.49
CA GLU A 200 -4.35 17.35 15.97
C GLU A 200 -3.30 16.33 16.40
N LYS A 201 -3.63 15.47 17.36
CA LYS A 201 -2.73 14.36 17.72
C LYS A 201 -2.73 13.30 16.62
N PHE A 202 -1.60 12.62 16.45
CA PHE A 202 -1.52 11.49 15.54
C PHE A 202 -2.53 10.39 15.95
N PRO A 203 -3.40 9.92 15.03
CA PRO A 203 -4.47 8.98 15.35
C PRO A 203 -3.90 7.64 15.83
N GLN A 204 -4.29 7.21 17.02
CA GLN A 204 -3.94 5.89 17.57
C GLN A 204 -4.98 4.81 17.21
N GLU A 205 -6.23 5.21 16.95
CA GLU A 205 -7.32 4.31 16.57
C GLU A 205 -7.15 3.86 15.10
N PRO A 206 -6.92 2.55 14.83
CA PRO A 206 -6.69 2.05 13.48
C PRO A 206 -7.83 2.34 12.50
N ARG A 207 -9.07 2.31 12.97
CA ARG A 207 -10.24 2.60 12.13
C ARG A 207 -10.32 4.05 11.69
N ASP A 208 -9.87 4.98 12.55
CA ASP A 208 -9.76 6.40 12.21
C ASP A 208 -8.63 6.64 11.21
N GLN A 209 -7.50 5.93 11.35
CA GLN A 209 -6.41 5.95 10.36
C GLN A 209 -6.93 5.51 8.98
N LEU A 210 -7.72 4.42 8.94
CA LEU A 210 -8.31 3.90 7.71
C LEU A 210 -9.28 4.91 7.07
N ALA A 211 -10.20 5.48 7.86
CA ALA A 211 -11.16 6.48 7.38
C ALA A 211 -10.45 7.71 6.79
N GLN A 212 -9.44 8.23 7.50
CA GLN A 212 -8.67 9.39 7.02
C GLN A 212 -7.90 9.06 5.74
N SER A 213 -7.32 7.88 5.64
CA SER A 213 -6.57 7.45 4.44
C SER A 213 -7.48 7.29 3.21
N ILE A 214 -8.68 6.75 3.38
CA ILE A 214 -9.69 6.63 2.31
C ILE A 214 -10.09 8.02 1.80
N ARG A 215 -10.37 8.96 2.72
CA ARG A 215 -10.70 10.35 2.36
C ARG A 215 -9.55 11.05 1.64
N ALA A 216 -8.32 10.85 2.11
CA ALA A 216 -7.14 11.41 1.45
C ALA A 216 -6.98 10.89 0.02
N VAL A 217 -7.25 9.60 -0.24
CA VAL A 217 -7.25 9.06 -1.61
C VAL A 217 -8.36 9.68 -2.46
N PHE A 218 -9.58 9.85 -1.93
CA PHE A 218 -10.63 10.53 -2.69
C PHE A 218 -10.29 12.00 -2.97
N ASP A 219 -9.72 12.71 -1.99
CA ASP A 219 -9.31 14.11 -2.14
C ASP A 219 -8.13 14.26 -3.12
N SER A 220 -7.22 13.29 -3.20
CA SER A 220 -6.07 13.33 -4.11
C SER A 220 -6.47 13.33 -5.59
N TRP A 221 -7.64 12.77 -5.94
CA TRP A 221 -8.21 12.88 -7.29
C TRP A 221 -8.42 14.34 -7.71
N MET A 222 -8.76 15.22 -6.76
CA MET A 222 -8.94 16.66 -7.02
C MET A 222 -7.67 17.47 -6.76
N GLY A 223 -6.55 16.82 -6.42
CA GLY A 223 -5.26 17.46 -6.24
C GLY A 223 -4.75 18.10 -7.52
N GLU A 224 -4.05 19.23 -7.39
CA GLU A 224 -3.58 20.03 -8.53
C GLU A 224 -2.78 19.19 -9.54
N ARG A 225 -1.86 18.36 -9.05
CA ARG A 225 -1.06 17.45 -9.88
C ARG A 225 -1.97 16.51 -10.69
N ALA A 226 -2.92 15.83 -10.02
CA ALA A 226 -3.83 14.89 -10.66
C ALA A 226 -4.72 15.56 -11.73
N VAL A 227 -5.25 16.74 -11.42
CA VAL A 227 -6.05 17.55 -12.37
C VAL A 227 -5.23 17.92 -13.60
N GLN A 228 -3.98 18.38 -13.44
CA GLN A 228 -3.12 18.72 -14.58
C GLN A 228 -2.80 17.49 -15.43
N TYR A 229 -2.47 16.36 -14.79
CA TYR A 229 -2.21 15.10 -15.49
C TYR A 229 -3.42 14.66 -16.33
N ARG A 230 -4.63 14.72 -15.77
CA ARG A 230 -5.85 14.38 -16.51
C ARG A 230 -6.10 15.30 -17.69
N ARG A 231 -5.88 16.61 -17.53
CA ARG A 231 -6.02 17.59 -18.64
C ARG A 231 -5.05 17.29 -19.78
N ILE A 232 -3.79 16.98 -19.47
CA ILE A 232 -2.75 16.66 -20.47
C ILE A 232 -3.11 15.37 -21.21
N ASN A 233 -3.53 14.33 -20.48
CA ASN A 233 -3.84 13.01 -21.03
C ASN A 233 -5.30 12.86 -21.51
N ARG A 234 -6.10 13.94 -21.43
CA ARG A 234 -7.52 13.98 -21.80
C ARG A 234 -8.39 12.94 -21.08
N LEU A 235 -8.09 12.71 -19.80
CA LEU A 235 -8.87 11.82 -18.93
C LEU A 235 -10.05 12.59 -18.33
N PRO A 236 -11.28 12.04 -18.35
CA PRO A 236 -12.44 12.66 -17.74
C PRO A 236 -12.33 12.83 -16.22
N ASP A 237 -12.84 13.95 -15.70
CA ASP A 237 -12.85 14.24 -14.25
C ASP A 237 -13.87 13.40 -13.46
N ASP A 238 -14.91 12.89 -14.14
CA ASP A 238 -16.00 12.12 -13.56
C ASP A 238 -15.70 10.62 -13.39
N TRP A 239 -14.48 10.19 -13.73
CA TRP A 239 -14.06 8.81 -13.55
C TRP A 239 -13.76 8.43 -12.10
N GLY A 240 -13.34 9.40 -11.27
CA GLY A 240 -12.91 9.16 -9.90
C GLY A 240 -11.72 8.20 -9.78
N THR A 241 -11.38 7.84 -8.54
CA THR A 241 -10.36 6.83 -8.22
C THR A 241 -10.92 5.79 -7.25
N ALA A 242 -10.50 4.54 -7.39
CA ALA A 242 -10.81 3.50 -6.43
C ALA A 242 -9.78 3.47 -5.30
N VAL A 243 -10.16 2.90 -4.16
CA VAL A 243 -9.28 2.71 -3.00
C VAL A 243 -9.13 1.22 -2.76
N ASN A 244 -7.90 0.70 -2.82
CA ASN A 244 -7.60 -0.70 -2.52
C ASN A 244 -7.06 -0.77 -1.11
N VAL A 245 -7.75 -1.50 -0.24
CA VAL A 245 -7.31 -1.81 1.12
C VAL A 245 -6.86 -3.26 1.12
N GLN A 246 -5.58 -3.49 1.37
CA GLN A 246 -4.98 -4.82 1.22
C GLN A 246 -4.10 -5.15 2.41
N GLN A 247 -4.20 -6.38 2.92
CA GLN A 247 -3.33 -6.89 3.98
C GLN A 247 -1.84 -6.66 3.64
N MET A 248 -1.07 -6.21 4.63
CA MET A 248 0.38 -6.10 4.51
C MET A 248 1.04 -7.48 4.52
N VAL A 249 1.99 -7.63 3.60
CA VAL A 249 3.06 -8.62 3.65
C VAL A 249 4.39 -7.87 3.75
N PHE A 250 5.41 -8.48 4.36
CA PHE A 250 6.64 -7.77 4.77
C PHE A 250 7.87 -8.41 4.13
N GLY A 251 8.42 -7.74 3.11
CA GLY A 251 9.70 -8.12 2.51
C GLY A 251 10.93 -7.75 3.35
N ASN A 252 10.74 -7.09 4.50
CA ASN A 252 11.77 -6.58 5.41
C ASN A 252 11.77 -7.27 6.77
N LYS A 253 11.35 -8.54 6.84
CA LYS A 253 11.35 -9.32 8.08
C LYS A 253 12.73 -9.93 8.38
N GLY A 254 13.53 -10.19 7.34
CA GLY A 254 14.84 -10.80 7.45
C GLY A 254 15.45 -11.11 6.08
N ASP A 255 16.53 -11.90 6.08
CA ASP A 255 17.30 -12.24 4.88
C ASP A 255 16.60 -13.28 3.98
N ASP A 256 15.55 -13.92 4.48
CA ASP A 256 14.64 -14.83 3.76
C ASP A 256 13.38 -14.13 3.25
N SER A 257 13.32 -12.79 3.34
CA SER A 257 12.22 -11.96 2.85
C SER A 257 12.74 -10.97 1.80
N GLY A 258 11.86 -10.51 0.92
CA GLY A 258 12.25 -9.51 -0.06
C GLY A 258 11.09 -8.91 -0.83
N THR A 259 11.40 -7.95 -1.69
CA THR A 259 10.41 -7.34 -2.58
C THR A 259 11.07 -6.92 -3.88
N GLY A 260 10.31 -6.92 -4.96
CA GLY A 260 10.83 -6.56 -6.26
C GLY A 260 9.75 -6.20 -7.26
N VAL A 261 10.21 -5.71 -8.40
CA VAL A 261 9.43 -5.46 -9.60
C VAL A 261 9.99 -6.35 -10.69
N VAL A 262 9.11 -7.06 -11.40
CA VAL A 262 9.50 -8.01 -12.44
C VAL A 262 8.59 -7.87 -13.65
N PHE A 263 9.22 -7.95 -14.82
CA PHE A 263 8.56 -8.05 -16.10
C PHE A 263 8.62 -9.50 -16.59
N SER A 264 7.53 -10.02 -17.15
CA SER A 264 7.48 -11.39 -17.67
C SER A 264 8.37 -11.61 -18.91
N ARG A 265 8.87 -10.51 -19.50
CA ARG A 265 9.82 -10.44 -20.62
C ARG A 265 10.74 -9.25 -20.42
N ASP A 266 11.87 -9.23 -21.14
CA ASP A 266 12.80 -8.11 -21.14
C ASP A 266 12.09 -6.84 -21.63
N GLU A 267 11.95 -5.85 -20.75
CA GLU A 267 11.20 -4.62 -21.00
C GLU A 267 11.91 -3.69 -21.99
N ARG A 268 13.19 -3.93 -22.27
CA ARG A 268 14.03 -3.11 -23.17
C ARG A 268 14.17 -3.73 -24.54
N THR A 269 14.32 -5.05 -24.63
CA THR A 269 14.60 -5.78 -25.87
C THR A 269 13.38 -6.54 -26.40
N GLY A 270 12.42 -6.89 -25.53
CA GLY A 270 11.28 -7.75 -25.84
C GLY A 270 11.60 -9.25 -25.88
N GLU A 271 12.82 -9.63 -25.50
CA GLU A 271 13.20 -11.05 -25.38
C GLU A 271 12.36 -11.79 -24.33
N PRO A 272 12.10 -13.09 -24.49
CA PRO A 272 11.16 -13.83 -23.64
C PRO A 272 11.68 -14.12 -22.22
N ASN A 273 12.88 -13.67 -21.86
CA ASN A 273 13.43 -13.87 -20.53
C ASN A 273 12.87 -12.80 -19.59
N PRO A 274 12.33 -13.16 -18.41
CA PRO A 274 11.94 -12.19 -17.41
C PRO A 274 13.12 -11.30 -17.00
N SER A 275 12.82 -10.05 -16.71
CA SER A 275 13.76 -9.03 -16.26
C SER A 275 13.18 -8.29 -15.07
N GLY A 276 14.02 -7.64 -14.28
CA GLY A 276 13.55 -6.87 -13.13
C GLY A 276 14.57 -6.82 -12.01
N ASP A 277 14.12 -6.24 -10.91
CA ASP A 277 14.95 -5.82 -9.80
C ASP A 277 14.30 -6.26 -8.48
N PHE A 278 15.12 -6.72 -7.54
CA PHE A 278 14.65 -7.04 -6.19
C PHE A 278 15.64 -6.60 -5.11
N LEU A 279 15.11 -6.47 -3.89
CA LEU A 279 15.88 -6.23 -2.68
C LEU A 279 15.51 -7.26 -1.61
N VAL A 280 16.53 -7.83 -0.98
CA VAL A 280 16.39 -8.66 0.23
C VAL A 280 16.22 -7.75 1.43
N ASN A 281 15.36 -8.15 2.36
CA ASN A 281 15.11 -7.44 3.61
C ASN A 281 14.76 -5.95 3.37
N ALA A 282 13.71 -5.70 2.58
CA ALA A 282 13.32 -4.37 2.09
C ALA A 282 11.80 -4.24 1.90
N GLN A 283 11.29 -3.01 1.87
CA GLN A 283 9.91 -2.72 1.41
C GLN A 283 9.93 -2.15 -0.01
N GLY A 284 8.79 -2.21 -0.72
CA GLY A 284 8.70 -1.78 -2.13
C GLY A 284 9.18 -0.33 -2.36
N GLU A 285 9.02 0.53 -1.36
CA GLU A 285 9.57 1.90 -1.38
C GLU A 285 11.08 1.94 -1.57
N ASP A 286 11.83 1.00 -0.98
CA ASP A 286 13.29 0.96 -1.06
C ASP A 286 13.79 0.56 -2.46
N VAL A 287 12.97 -0.19 -3.21
CA VAL A 287 13.26 -0.54 -4.62
C VAL A 287 13.12 0.68 -5.51
N VAL A 288 12.14 1.56 -5.23
CA VAL A 288 11.84 2.75 -6.04
C VAL A 288 12.71 3.95 -5.65
N SER A 289 13.09 4.09 -4.38
CA SER A 289 13.81 5.26 -3.87
C SER A 289 15.26 5.35 -4.36
N GLY A 290 15.86 4.24 -4.80
CA GLY A 290 17.24 4.17 -5.27
C GLY A 290 18.30 4.34 -4.16
N VAL A 291 17.88 4.32 -2.88
CA VAL A 291 18.80 4.40 -1.73
C VAL A 291 19.68 3.15 -1.63
N ARG A 292 19.12 2.00 -1.98
CA ARG A 292 19.83 0.71 -2.05
C ARG A 292 19.98 0.29 -3.50
N THR A 293 21.12 -0.31 -3.84
CA THR A 293 21.31 -0.88 -5.18
C THR A 293 20.51 -2.18 -5.28
N PRO A 294 19.51 -2.25 -6.19
CA PRO A 294 18.76 -3.48 -6.41
C PRO A 294 19.66 -4.57 -7.03
N ARG A 295 19.21 -5.81 -6.88
CA ARG A 295 19.82 -7.00 -7.50
C ARG A 295 18.97 -7.44 -8.68
N ASP A 296 19.62 -8.02 -9.68
CA ASP A 296 18.92 -8.53 -10.86
C ASP A 296 18.02 -9.71 -10.48
N ILE A 297 16.80 -9.76 -11.00
CA ILE A 297 15.81 -10.81 -10.68
C ILE A 297 16.36 -12.24 -10.89
N ALA A 298 17.30 -12.44 -11.82
CA ALA A 298 17.94 -13.73 -12.04
C ALA A 298 18.72 -14.22 -10.80
N GLU A 299 19.25 -13.30 -9.99
CA GLU A 299 19.95 -13.63 -8.74
C GLU A 299 19.02 -14.12 -7.63
N LEU A 300 17.70 -13.88 -7.73
CA LEU A 300 16.74 -14.37 -6.73
C LEU A 300 16.77 -15.89 -6.63
N LYS A 301 17.07 -16.58 -7.73
CA LYS A 301 17.26 -18.04 -7.77
C LYS A 301 18.34 -18.55 -6.81
N ASP A 302 19.38 -17.77 -6.59
CA ASP A 302 20.48 -18.16 -5.71
C ASP A 302 20.18 -17.87 -4.23
N VAL A 303 19.27 -16.93 -3.96
CA VAL A 303 18.95 -16.46 -2.61
C VAL A 303 17.70 -17.15 -2.05
N MET A 304 16.63 -17.21 -2.85
CA MET A 304 15.31 -17.74 -2.51
C MET A 304 14.79 -18.61 -3.68
N PRO A 305 15.38 -19.79 -3.93
CA PRO A 305 15.10 -20.60 -5.11
C PRO A 305 13.63 -21.01 -5.24
N GLU A 306 12.97 -21.34 -4.12
CA GLU A 306 11.56 -21.74 -4.11
C GLU A 306 10.65 -20.57 -4.53
N ALA A 307 10.89 -19.38 -3.97
CA ALA A 307 10.15 -18.17 -4.34
C ALA A 307 10.40 -17.76 -5.80
N PHE A 308 11.64 -17.93 -6.30
CA PHE A 308 11.96 -17.70 -7.71
C PHE A 308 11.16 -18.63 -8.63
N ASP A 309 11.17 -19.94 -8.36
CA ASP A 309 10.46 -20.92 -9.18
C ASP A 309 8.95 -20.65 -9.19
N GLU A 310 8.36 -20.29 -8.05
CA GLU A 310 6.96 -19.91 -7.93
C GLU A 310 6.65 -18.60 -8.69
N LEU A 311 7.50 -17.57 -8.56
CA LEU A 311 7.35 -16.32 -9.31
C LEU A 311 7.37 -16.56 -10.83
N MET A 312 8.28 -17.40 -11.31
CA MET A 312 8.35 -17.76 -12.74
C MET A 312 7.11 -18.53 -13.21
N GLU A 313 6.47 -19.34 -12.36
CA GLU A 313 5.18 -19.96 -12.67
C GLU A 313 4.05 -18.93 -12.73
N ILE A 314 4.00 -18.02 -11.76
CA ILE A 314 3.00 -16.95 -11.69
C ILE A 314 3.09 -16.07 -12.95
N LEU A 315 4.28 -15.61 -13.33
CA LEU A 315 4.47 -14.77 -14.52
C LEU A 315 4.01 -15.46 -15.81
N ARG A 316 4.33 -16.75 -15.98
CA ARG A 316 3.86 -17.54 -17.13
C ARG A 316 2.34 -17.67 -17.14
N THR A 317 1.73 -17.84 -15.98
CA THR A 317 0.27 -17.94 -15.83
C THR A 317 -0.40 -16.61 -16.19
N LEU A 318 0.11 -15.50 -15.66
CA LEU A 318 -0.40 -14.16 -15.90
C LEU A 318 -0.26 -13.77 -17.38
N GLU A 319 0.93 -13.90 -17.97
CA GLU A 319 1.15 -13.62 -19.39
C GLU A 319 0.28 -14.53 -20.28
N GLY A 320 0.15 -15.80 -19.91
CA GLY A 320 -0.72 -16.74 -20.59
C GLY A 320 -2.21 -16.38 -20.50
N HIS A 321 -2.65 -15.76 -19.41
CA HIS A 321 -4.03 -15.31 -19.20
C HIS A 321 -4.32 -14.00 -19.94
N TYR A 322 -3.52 -12.96 -19.67
CA TYR A 322 -3.70 -11.62 -20.23
C TYR A 322 -3.27 -11.50 -21.69
N LYS A 323 -2.53 -12.48 -22.23
CA LYS A 323 -2.02 -12.49 -23.60
C LYS A 323 -1.11 -11.30 -23.93
N ASP A 324 -0.46 -10.75 -22.92
CA ASP A 324 0.46 -9.63 -23.04
C ASP A 324 1.58 -9.74 -22.00
N MET A 325 2.69 -9.04 -22.22
CA MET A 325 3.77 -8.93 -21.24
C MET A 325 3.22 -8.31 -19.94
N GLN A 326 3.66 -8.84 -18.80
CA GLN A 326 3.16 -8.44 -17.49
C GLN A 326 4.25 -7.71 -16.71
N ASP A 327 3.86 -6.60 -16.09
CA ASP A 327 4.61 -5.86 -15.08
C ASP A 327 4.00 -6.18 -13.71
N CYS A 328 4.80 -6.75 -12.80
CA CYS A 328 4.34 -7.28 -11.52
C CYS A 328 5.21 -6.78 -10.37
N GLU A 329 4.56 -6.32 -9.30
CA GLU A 329 5.18 -6.13 -7.98
C GLU A 329 5.01 -7.41 -7.17
N PHE A 330 6.05 -7.85 -6.46
CA PHE A 330 5.98 -9.00 -5.58
C PHE A 330 6.68 -8.75 -4.24
N THR A 331 6.29 -9.54 -3.24
CA THR A 331 6.92 -9.62 -1.93
C THR A 331 7.05 -11.09 -1.57
N VAL A 332 8.25 -11.48 -1.12
CA VAL A 332 8.56 -12.81 -0.57
C VAL A 332 8.55 -12.71 0.95
#